data_AF-A0A1R4A8S8-F1
#
_entry.id   AF-A0A1R4A8S8-F1
#
_cell.length_a   1.000
_cell.length_b   1.000
_cell.length_c   1.000
_cell.angle_alpha   90.00
_cell.angle_beta   90.00
_cell.angle_gamma   90.00
#
_symmetry.space_group_name_H-M   'P 1'
#
loop_
_entity.id
_entity.type
_entity.pdbx_description
1 polymer ?
#
loop_
_entity_poly.entity_id
_entity_poly.type
_entity_poly.pdbx_seq_one_letter_code
_entity_poly.pdbx_strand_id
1 'polypeptide(L)'
;MHFADIDKILDRRMVLTMKQDNEIFLASREIEARIPINILEEGDEKYMLINFPSSFGDVQKNRIFLKKYDAKNIGTHYVIRERINHVEKWKYIHEIMNLPSVVVNRINLKGGLIAFYFRYHHSVNNKISNILSNYTDGDDEQIETMDPSPGILNILDRLDQFYSLGMVQVSIPLTEEERTLVGFVRDDFIGESTNNLISENGINAIIYTGGTVENPQLNEIHGESGLYGMNLKDNTLRGWREKMNRIPVIRFRQFLRIRNNDLHILTLLPYSQTDLAYRAFFEEIGESNRNNATLDFVSKYERSVILEF
;
A
#
# COMPACT_ATOMS: atom_id res chain seq x y z
N MET A 1 15.43 -11.61 12.84
CA MET A 1 15.19 -11.24 11.43
C MET A 1 15.44 -9.75 11.25
N HIS A 2 16.27 -9.43 10.26
CA HIS A 2 16.53 -8.07 9.79
C HIS A 2 15.73 -7.78 8.52
N PHE A 3 15.49 -6.50 8.24
CA PHE A 3 14.79 -6.11 7.01
C PHE A 3 15.49 -6.57 5.73
N ALA A 4 16.82 -6.67 5.76
CA ALA A 4 17.60 -7.19 4.63
C ALA A 4 17.20 -8.63 4.26
N ASP A 5 16.74 -9.44 5.22
CA ASP A 5 16.36 -10.84 5.01
C ASP A 5 15.10 -10.96 4.15
N ILE A 6 14.22 -9.93 4.18
CA ILE A 6 12.96 -9.94 3.43
C ILE A 6 13.08 -9.33 2.03
N ASP A 7 14.24 -8.75 1.69
CA ASP A 7 14.42 -7.90 0.50
C ASP A 7 13.93 -8.60 -0.78
N LYS A 8 14.31 -9.87 -0.94
CA LYS A 8 14.07 -10.66 -2.15
C LYS A 8 13.13 -11.85 -1.95
N ILE A 9 12.45 -11.95 -0.80
CA ILE A 9 11.51 -13.05 -0.57
C ILE A 9 10.36 -12.98 -1.59
N LEU A 10 9.76 -11.81 -1.82
CA LEU A 10 8.87 -11.61 -2.96
C LEU A 10 9.73 -11.38 -4.21
N ASP A 11 10.08 -12.49 -4.86
CA ASP A 11 11.11 -12.62 -5.89
C ASP A 11 10.64 -12.32 -7.32
N ARG A 12 9.35 -12.07 -7.52
CA ARG A 12 8.75 -11.68 -8.80
C ARG A 12 8.09 -10.31 -8.72
N ARG A 13 8.05 -9.64 -9.86
CA ARG A 13 7.37 -8.37 -10.05
C ARG A 13 6.57 -8.41 -11.35
N MET A 14 5.42 -7.76 -11.33
CA MET A 14 4.58 -7.56 -12.50
C MET A 14 4.07 -6.12 -12.55
N VAL A 15 3.86 -5.59 -13.76
CA VAL A 15 3.15 -4.33 -13.97
C VAL A 15 2.00 -4.56 -14.93
N LEU A 16 0.79 -4.27 -14.47
CA LEU A 16 -0.42 -4.32 -15.28
C LEU A 16 -0.93 -2.91 -15.52
N THR A 17 -1.32 -2.61 -16.75
CA THR A 17 -1.88 -1.32 -17.11
C THR A 17 -3.33 -1.43 -17.55
N MET A 18 -4.15 -0.51 -17.06
CA MET A 18 -5.56 -0.39 -17.41
C MET A 18 -5.85 1.03 -17.90
N LYS A 19 -6.49 1.15 -19.07
CA LYS A 19 -7.03 2.40 -19.58
C LYS A 19 -8.36 2.73 -18.90
N GLN A 20 -8.70 4.01 -18.81
CA GLN A 20 -10.06 4.46 -18.52
C GLN A 20 -10.44 5.53 -19.54
N ASP A 21 -11.68 5.52 -19.97
CA ASP A 21 -12.21 6.50 -20.90
C ASP A 21 -12.76 7.72 -20.15
N ASN A 22 -11.86 8.57 -19.63
CA ASN A 22 -12.22 9.86 -19.03
C ASN A 22 -11.14 10.94 -19.27
N GLU A 23 -11.53 12.22 -19.12
CA GLU A 23 -10.62 13.34 -19.41
C GLU A 23 -9.46 13.47 -18.41
N ILE A 24 -9.59 12.91 -17.19
CA ILE A 24 -8.50 12.90 -16.20
C ILE A 24 -7.29 12.13 -16.73
N PHE A 25 -7.55 11.07 -17.49
CA PHE A 25 -6.50 10.22 -18.06
C PHE A 25 -5.84 10.92 -19.23
N LEU A 26 -6.60 11.69 -20.01
CA LEU A 26 -6.03 12.59 -21.02
C LEU A 26 -5.17 13.68 -20.37
N ALA A 27 -5.65 14.34 -19.31
CA ALA A 27 -4.90 15.36 -18.59
C ALA A 27 -3.59 14.80 -18.01
N SER A 28 -3.58 13.55 -17.57
CA SER A 28 -2.36 12.89 -17.09
C SER A 28 -1.29 12.66 -18.16
N ARG A 29 -1.64 12.68 -19.45
CA ARG A 29 -0.66 12.59 -20.55
C ARG A 29 0.16 13.86 -20.69
N GLU A 30 -0.42 15.01 -20.34
CA GLU A 30 0.28 16.30 -20.33
C GLU A 30 1.23 16.42 -19.13
N ILE A 31 1.04 15.57 -18.12
CA ILE A 31 1.84 15.55 -16.90
C ILE A 31 2.90 14.46 -17.07
N GLU A 32 4.15 14.86 -17.33
CA GLU A 32 5.31 13.94 -17.41
C GLU A 32 5.70 13.32 -16.04
N ALA A 33 4.79 13.34 -15.05
CA ALA A 33 4.99 12.80 -13.73
C ALA A 33 4.08 11.58 -13.49
N ARG A 34 4.46 10.74 -12.53
CA ARG A 34 3.63 9.62 -12.07
C ARG A 34 2.70 10.14 -10.98
N ILE A 35 1.39 10.05 -11.18
CA ILE A 35 0.40 10.60 -10.23
C ILE A 35 -0.09 9.45 -9.34
N PRO A 36 0.12 9.47 -8.01
CA PRO A 36 -0.32 8.39 -7.14
C PRO A 36 -1.83 8.22 -7.13
N ILE A 37 -2.28 6.97 -7.08
CA ILE A 37 -3.68 6.58 -6.94
C ILE A 37 -3.84 5.71 -5.70
N ASN A 38 -4.87 5.99 -4.89
CA ASN A 38 -5.41 5.04 -3.93
C ASN A 38 -6.74 4.49 -4.46
N ILE A 39 -7.08 3.24 -4.12
CA ILE A 39 -8.37 2.65 -4.48
C ILE A 39 -9.19 2.45 -3.21
N LEU A 40 -10.41 2.98 -3.26
CA LEU A 40 -11.41 2.93 -2.20
C LEU A 40 -12.57 2.06 -2.68
N GLU A 41 -12.99 1.14 -1.81
CA GLU A 41 -14.18 0.33 -2.02
C GLU A 41 -15.30 0.88 -1.14
N GLU A 42 -16.44 1.22 -1.74
CA GLU A 42 -17.65 1.67 -1.04
C GLU A 42 -18.84 0.85 -1.55
N GLY A 43 -19.24 -0.17 -0.79
CA GLY A 43 -20.20 -1.17 -1.24
C GLY A 43 -19.71 -1.90 -2.50
N ASP A 44 -20.58 -2.00 -3.51
CA ASP A 44 -20.25 -2.63 -4.79
C ASP A 44 -19.40 -1.72 -5.69
N GLU A 45 -19.27 -0.43 -5.33
CA GLU A 45 -18.59 0.55 -6.15
C GLU A 45 -17.13 0.72 -5.76
N LYS A 46 -16.31 1.04 -6.77
CA LYS A 46 -14.87 1.23 -6.62
C LYS A 46 -14.49 2.61 -7.11
N TYR A 47 -13.71 3.31 -6.31
CA TYR A 47 -13.30 4.67 -6.57
C TYR A 47 -11.78 4.80 -6.57
N MET A 48 -11.26 5.58 -7.49
CA MET A 48 -9.89 6.06 -7.49
C MET A 48 -9.81 7.41 -6.79
N LEU A 49 -8.84 7.56 -5.90
CA LEU A 49 -8.44 8.82 -5.33
C LEU A 49 -7.13 9.23 -6.00
N ILE A 50 -7.22 10.14 -6.96
CA ILE A 50 -6.12 10.55 -7.84
C ILE A 50 -5.49 11.80 -7.26
N ASN A 51 -4.21 11.70 -6.88
CA ASN A 51 -3.52 12.71 -6.08
C ASN A 51 -2.60 13.57 -6.94
N PHE A 52 -3.12 14.67 -7.46
CA PHE A 52 -2.36 15.64 -8.24
C PHE A 52 -1.48 16.50 -7.31
N PRO A 53 -0.17 16.64 -7.58
CA PRO A 53 0.67 17.55 -6.80
C PRO A 53 0.24 18.99 -7.03
N SER A 54 0.19 19.86 -6.02
CA SER A 54 -0.31 21.24 -6.18
C SER A 54 0.44 22.08 -7.24
N SER A 55 1.63 21.65 -7.64
CA SER A 55 2.46 22.28 -8.68
C SER A 55 2.25 21.71 -10.09
N PHE A 56 1.22 20.89 -10.35
CA PHE A 56 1.01 20.34 -11.69
C PHE A 56 0.62 21.42 -12.70
N GLY A 57 1.09 21.29 -13.95
CA GLY A 57 0.71 21.99 -15.19
C GLY A 57 0.52 23.53 -15.16
N ASP A 58 -0.28 24.03 -16.11
CA ASP A 58 -0.65 25.45 -16.21
C ASP A 58 -1.70 25.82 -15.15
N VAL A 59 -1.39 26.84 -14.35
CA VAL A 59 -2.21 27.25 -13.19
C VAL A 59 -3.67 27.57 -13.57
N GLN A 60 -3.91 28.20 -14.72
CA GLN A 60 -5.28 28.59 -15.12
C GLN A 60 -6.06 27.39 -15.65
N LYS A 61 -5.47 26.59 -16.54
CA LYS A 61 -6.11 25.37 -17.06
C LYS A 61 -6.43 24.39 -15.93
N ASN A 62 -5.50 24.22 -15.01
CA ASN A 62 -5.65 23.31 -13.89
C ASN A 62 -6.73 23.75 -12.93
N ARG A 63 -6.88 25.06 -12.69
CA ARG A 63 -7.97 25.55 -11.83
C ARG A 63 -9.35 25.23 -12.40
N ILE A 64 -9.52 25.29 -13.72
CA ILE A 64 -10.78 24.91 -14.40
C ILE A 64 -11.00 23.40 -14.30
N PHE A 65 -9.98 22.61 -14.61
CA PHE A 65 -10.01 21.15 -14.52
C PHE A 65 -10.33 20.66 -13.09
N LEU A 66 -9.60 21.16 -12.08
CA LEU A 66 -9.81 20.82 -10.67
C LEU A 66 -11.22 21.19 -10.19
N LYS A 67 -11.75 22.35 -10.64
CA LYS A 67 -13.11 22.77 -10.31
C LYS A 67 -14.16 21.87 -10.97
N LYS A 68 -13.94 21.43 -12.21
CA LYS A 68 -14.85 20.51 -12.92
C LYS A 68 -15.02 19.18 -12.17
N TYR A 69 -13.94 18.70 -11.54
CA TYR A 69 -13.87 17.42 -10.86
C TYR A 69 -14.01 17.49 -9.33
N ASP A 70 -14.49 18.62 -8.81
CA ASP A 70 -14.66 18.86 -7.36
C ASP A 70 -13.41 18.46 -6.53
N ALA A 71 -12.23 18.83 -7.04
CA ALA A 71 -10.98 18.39 -6.45
C ALA A 71 -10.79 18.98 -5.04
N LYS A 72 -10.49 18.13 -4.07
CA LYS A 72 -10.24 18.54 -2.68
C LYS A 72 -8.78 18.92 -2.49
N ASN A 73 -8.52 20.14 -2.04
CA ASN A 73 -7.18 20.57 -1.65
C ASN A 73 -6.86 20.07 -0.25
N ILE A 74 -5.79 19.27 -0.11
CA ILE A 74 -5.27 18.76 1.17
C ILE A 74 -3.93 19.40 1.54
N GLY A 75 -3.70 20.63 1.07
CA GLY A 75 -2.48 21.41 1.27
C GLY A 75 -1.51 21.24 0.11
N THR A 76 -0.76 20.14 0.11
CA THR A 76 0.32 19.90 -0.86
C THR A 76 -0.16 19.20 -2.15
N HIS A 77 -1.40 18.71 -2.14
CA HIS A 77 -2.00 17.96 -3.23
C HIS A 77 -3.48 18.34 -3.42
N TYR A 78 -3.96 18.11 -4.64
CA TYR A 78 -5.38 18.04 -4.95
C TYR A 78 -5.79 16.60 -5.18
N VAL A 79 -6.89 16.19 -4.55
CA VAL A 79 -7.43 14.84 -4.70
C VAL A 79 -8.72 14.90 -5.47
N ILE A 80 -8.74 14.19 -6.60
CA ILE A 80 -9.95 13.94 -7.39
C ILE A 80 -10.44 12.53 -7.06
N ARG A 81 -11.73 12.40 -6.79
CA ARG A 81 -12.39 11.12 -6.59
C ARG A 81 -13.17 10.75 -7.84
N GLU A 82 -12.82 9.63 -8.45
CA GLU A 82 -13.50 9.11 -9.65
C GLU A 82 -13.93 7.67 -9.49
N ARG A 83 -15.00 7.28 -10.16
CA ARG A 83 -15.43 5.88 -10.23
C ARG A 83 -14.56 5.10 -11.22
N ILE A 84 -14.27 3.84 -10.92
CA ILE A 84 -13.65 2.91 -11.87
C ILE A 84 -14.76 2.39 -12.79
N ASN A 85 -14.68 2.71 -14.08
CA ASN A 85 -15.74 2.37 -15.04
C ASN A 85 -15.57 0.97 -15.64
N HIS A 86 -14.33 0.49 -15.78
CA HIS A 86 -14.05 -0.84 -16.35
C HIS A 86 -14.12 -1.95 -15.27
N VAL A 87 -15.31 -2.21 -14.76
CA VAL A 87 -15.55 -3.17 -13.65
C VAL A 87 -15.11 -4.59 -14.01
N GLU A 88 -15.33 -5.03 -15.25
CA GLU A 88 -14.94 -6.38 -15.71
C GLU A 88 -13.42 -6.60 -15.65
N LYS A 89 -12.63 -5.59 -16.06
CA LYS A 89 -11.17 -5.68 -16.03
C LYS A 89 -10.61 -5.50 -14.62
N TRP A 90 -11.26 -4.66 -13.81
CA TRP A 90 -10.95 -4.54 -12.39
C TRP A 90 -11.05 -5.88 -11.66
N LYS A 91 -12.01 -6.75 -12.03
CA LYS A 91 -12.17 -8.08 -11.42
C LYS A 91 -10.86 -8.88 -11.42
N TYR A 92 -10.12 -8.90 -12.53
CA TYR A 92 -8.87 -9.65 -12.62
C TYR A 92 -7.75 -9.03 -11.79
N ILE A 93 -7.66 -7.69 -11.78
CA ILE A 93 -6.74 -6.96 -10.91
C ILE A 93 -7.03 -7.28 -9.45
N HIS A 94 -8.31 -7.23 -9.05
CA HIS A 94 -8.76 -7.56 -7.71
C HIS A 94 -8.49 -9.03 -7.35
N GLU A 95 -8.69 -9.97 -8.27
CA GLU A 95 -8.38 -11.38 -8.08
C GLU A 95 -6.88 -11.59 -7.81
N ILE A 96 -6.00 -10.92 -8.57
CA ILE A 96 -4.56 -10.93 -8.35
C ILE A 96 -4.20 -10.33 -6.99
N MET A 97 -4.81 -9.20 -6.62
CA MET A 97 -4.58 -8.54 -5.32
C MET A 97 -4.93 -9.42 -4.12
N ASN A 98 -5.87 -10.36 -4.29
CA ASN A 98 -6.32 -11.26 -3.24
C ASN A 98 -5.51 -12.58 -3.18
N LEU A 99 -4.53 -12.79 -4.08
CA LEU A 99 -3.70 -13.98 -4.01
C LEU A 99 -2.75 -13.94 -2.79
N PRO A 100 -2.57 -15.09 -2.10
CA PRO A 100 -1.63 -15.18 -0.99
C PRO A 100 -0.21 -14.95 -1.53
N SER A 101 0.56 -14.05 -0.92
CA SER A 101 1.89 -13.53 -1.34
C SER A 101 1.90 -12.38 -2.35
N VAL A 102 0.76 -11.89 -2.83
CA VAL A 102 0.76 -10.70 -3.71
C VAL A 102 0.69 -9.42 -2.88
N VAL A 103 1.57 -8.47 -3.18
CA VAL A 103 1.57 -7.11 -2.63
C VAL A 103 1.48 -6.10 -3.77
N VAL A 104 0.57 -5.14 -3.66
CA VAL A 104 0.56 -3.99 -4.56
C VAL A 104 1.55 -2.96 -4.09
N ASN A 105 2.56 -2.73 -4.92
CA ASN A 105 3.65 -1.87 -4.60
C ASN A 105 3.32 -0.37 -4.68
N ARG A 106 2.55 -0.02 -5.68
CA ARG A 106 2.01 1.33 -5.89
C ARG A 106 1.01 1.24 -7.03
N ILE A 107 0.11 2.19 -7.05
CA ILE A 107 -0.79 2.43 -8.17
C ILE A 107 -0.54 3.87 -8.59
N ASN A 108 -0.31 4.09 -9.89
CA ASN A 108 -0.18 5.46 -10.40
C ASN A 108 -0.79 5.61 -11.77
N LEU A 109 -1.14 6.84 -12.09
CA LEU A 109 -1.50 7.27 -13.43
C LEU A 109 -0.23 7.74 -14.13
N LYS A 110 0.03 7.21 -15.32
CA LYS A 110 1.12 7.65 -16.18
C LYS A 110 0.73 7.46 -17.64
N GLY A 111 0.87 8.50 -18.47
CA GLY A 111 0.58 8.40 -19.91
C GLY A 111 -0.89 8.07 -20.23
N GLY A 112 -1.82 8.40 -19.33
CA GLY A 112 -3.23 8.06 -19.47
C GLY A 112 -3.57 6.60 -19.24
N LEU A 113 -2.71 5.87 -18.50
CA LEU A 113 -2.97 4.50 -18.06
C LEU A 113 -2.78 4.41 -16.54
N ILE A 114 -3.66 3.69 -15.86
CA ILE A 114 -3.41 3.27 -14.48
C ILE A 114 -2.43 2.12 -14.55
N ALA A 115 -1.30 2.24 -13.87
CA ALA A 115 -0.32 1.17 -13.72
C ALA A 115 -0.36 0.62 -12.29
N PHE A 116 -0.59 -0.68 -12.19
CA PHE A 116 -0.55 -1.47 -10.97
C PHE A 116 0.78 -2.20 -10.89
N TYR A 117 1.59 -1.88 -9.89
CA TYR A 117 2.88 -2.52 -9.69
C TYR A 117 2.69 -3.60 -8.63
N PHE A 118 2.95 -4.86 -8.96
CA PHE A 118 2.84 -5.98 -8.03
C PHE A 118 4.20 -6.55 -7.67
N ARG A 119 4.33 -7.08 -6.46
CA ARG A 119 5.36 -8.04 -6.06
C ARG A 119 4.71 -9.30 -5.54
N TYR A 120 5.35 -10.43 -5.79
CA TYR A 120 4.84 -11.71 -5.33
C TYR A 120 5.94 -12.76 -5.28
N HIS A 121 5.65 -13.86 -4.59
CA HIS A 121 6.52 -15.04 -4.54
C HIS A 121 6.21 -15.97 -5.72
N HIS A 122 7.21 -16.58 -6.34
CA HIS A 122 7.03 -17.47 -7.49
C HIS A 122 6.08 -18.65 -7.25
N SER A 123 5.80 -19.03 -5.99
CA SER A 123 4.84 -20.09 -5.67
C SER A 123 3.43 -19.83 -6.19
N VAL A 124 3.07 -18.58 -6.51
CA VAL A 124 1.77 -18.23 -7.12
C VAL A 124 1.82 -17.95 -8.62
N ASN A 125 2.94 -18.23 -9.30
CA ASN A 125 3.09 -18.02 -10.75
C ASN A 125 1.94 -18.64 -11.58
N ASN A 126 1.57 -19.88 -11.27
CA ASN A 126 0.52 -20.59 -12.01
C ASN A 126 -0.85 -19.93 -11.82
N LYS A 127 -1.16 -19.47 -10.61
CA LYS A 127 -2.42 -18.77 -10.31
C LYS A 127 -2.48 -17.44 -11.05
N ILE A 128 -1.39 -16.67 -11.02
CA ILE A 128 -1.29 -15.40 -11.76
C ILE A 128 -1.45 -15.64 -13.26
N SER A 129 -0.76 -16.63 -13.82
CA SER A 129 -0.83 -16.94 -15.26
C SER A 129 -2.27 -17.27 -15.71
N ASN A 130 -3.00 -18.04 -14.90
CA ASN A 130 -4.40 -18.38 -15.17
C ASN A 130 -5.34 -17.16 -15.10
N ILE A 131 -5.07 -16.19 -14.22
CA ILE A 131 -5.88 -14.95 -14.17
C ILE A 131 -5.55 -14.09 -15.39
N LEU A 132 -4.27 -13.97 -15.72
CA LEU A 132 -3.80 -13.13 -16.81
C LEU A 132 -4.26 -13.61 -18.19
N SER A 133 -4.42 -14.92 -18.39
CA SER A 133 -4.93 -15.44 -19.67
C SER A 133 -6.32 -14.90 -20.03
N ASN A 134 -7.12 -14.52 -19.01
CA ASN A 134 -8.43 -13.90 -19.22
C ASN A 134 -8.36 -12.36 -19.20
N TYR A 135 -7.25 -11.79 -18.72
CA TYR A 135 -7.05 -10.34 -18.64
C TYR A 135 -6.68 -9.74 -20.01
N THR A 136 -5.88 -10.45 -20.80
CA THR A 136 -5.29 -9.97 -22.07
C THR A 136 -6.20 -10.03 -23.29
N ASP A 137 -7.46 -10.41 -23.14
CA ASP A 137 -8.43 -10.33 -24.23
C ASP A 137 -8.86 -8.86 -24.44
N GLY A 138 -8.08 -8.09 -25.21
CA GLY A 138 -8.39 -6.69 -25.61
C GLY A 138 -7.17 -5.84 -26.02
N ASP A 139 -7.42 -4.74 -26.75
CA ASP A 139 -6.37 -3.81 -27.25
C ASP A 139 -5.96 -2.73 -26.22
N ASP A 140 -6.77 -2.53 -25.18
CA ASP A 140 -6.62 -1.45 -24.19
C ASP A 140 -5.92 -1.90 -22.89
N GLU A 141 -5.55 -3.18 -22.78
CA GLU A 141 -4.89 -3.79 -21.63
C GLU A 141 -3.53 -4.36 -21.98
N GLN A 142 -2.52 -4.10 -21.14
CA GLN A 142 -1.18 -4.62 -21.38
C GLN A 142 -0.55 -5.10 -20.09
N ILE A 143 0.06 -6.29 -20.16
CA ILE A 143 1.11 -6.70 -19.23
C ILE A 143 2.35 -5.92 -19.69
N GLU A 144 2.71 -4.87 -18.98
CA GLU A 144 3.87 -4.06 -19.34
C GLU A 144 5.16 -4.85 -19.08
N THR A 145 5.23 -5.54 -17.93
CA THR A 145 6.40 -6.34 -17.53
C THR A 145 6.02 -7.48 -16.58
N MET A 146 6.77 -8.59 -16.65
CA MET A 146 6.79 -9.65 -15.65
C MET A 146 8.23 -10.17 -15.51
N ASP A 147 8.90 -9.75 -14.45
CA ASP A 147 10.35 -9.89 -14.29
C ASP A 147 10.73 -10.38 -12.88
N PRO A 148 11.96 -10.85 -12.67
CA PRO A 148 12.53 -10.96 -11.32
C PRO A 148 12.42 -9.63 -10.56
N SER A 149 12.02 -9.71 -9.29
CA SER A 149 11.95 -8.56 -8.40
C SER A 149 13.36 -8.03 -8.12
N PRO A 150 13.61 -6.72 -8.25
CA PRO A 150 14.89 -6.12 -7.86
C PRO A 150 15.10 -6.09 -6.33
N GLY A 151 14.10 -6.51 -5.55
CA GLY A 151 14.06 -6.40 -4.09
C GLY A 151 13.31 -5.15 -3.60
N ILE A 152 12.71 -5.22 -2.41
CA ILE A 152 11.93 -4.12 -1.85
C ILE A 152 12.79 -2.88 -1.58
N LEU A 153 14.03 -3.02 -1.11
CA LEU A 153 14.90 -1.88 -0.82
C LEU A 153 15.16 -1.04 -2.06
N ASN A 154 15.49 -1.68 -3.18
CA ASN A 154 15.69 -0.99 -4.47
C ASN A 154 14.39 -0.36 -5.00
N ILE A 155 13.23 -0.91 -4.65
CA ILE A 155 11.93 -0.34 -5.01
C ILE A 155 11.63 0.90 -4.17
N LEU A 156 11.96 0.88 -2.88
CA LEU A 156 11.82 2.04 -1.99
C LEU A 156 12.74 3.18 -2.43
N ASP A 157 14.02 2.90 -2.75
CA ASP A 157 14.95 3.90 -3.29
C ASP A 157 14.40 4.57 -4.56
N ARG A 158 13.82 3.77 -5.48
CA ARG A 158 13.20 4.30 -6.70
C ARG A 158 11.93 5.08 -6.42
N LEU A 159 11.14 4.69 -5.41
CA LEU A 159 9.95 5.44 -5.01
C LEU A 159 10.35 6.81 -4.45
N ASP A 160 11.41 6.86 -3.64
CA ASP A 160 11.94 8.12 -3.08
C ASP A 160 12.34 9.11 -4.18
N GLN A 161 13.01 8.63 -5.23
CA GLN A 161 13.37 9.47 -6.38
C GLN A 161 12.17 10.12 -7.08
N PHE A 162 10.99 9.47 -7.09
CA PHE A 162 9.80 9.99 -7.78
C PHE A 162 8.85 10.77 -6.86
N TYR A 163 8.80 10.43 -5.58
CA TYR A 163 7.77 10.91 -4.67
C TYR A 163 8.31 11.62 -3.43
N SER A 164 9.63 11.64 -3.22
CA SER A 164 10.28 12.10 -1.98
C SER A 164 9.63 11.45 -0.77
N LEU A 165 10.05 10.22 -0.44
CA LEU A 165 9.42 9.43 0.60
C LEU A 165 9.71 10.00 2.00
N GLY A 166 8.69 9.92 2.85
CA GLY A 166 8.76 10.12 4.29
C GLY A 166 8.46 8.82 5.02
N MET A 167 8.95 8.75 6.26
CA MET A 167 8.75 7.66 7.20
C MET A 167 8.02 8.18 8.42
N VAL A 168 6.98 7.45 8.83
CA VAL A 168 6.28 7.66 10.10
C VAL A 168 6.28 6.33 10.83
N GLN A 169 6.92 6.28 12.00
CA GLN A 169 6.89 5.11 12.86
C GLN A 169 6.07 5.38 14.12
N VAL A 170 5.17 4.47 14.43
CA VAL A 170 4.39 4.47 15.67
C VAL A 170 4.53 3.14 16.38
N SER A 171 4.41 3.18 17.70
CA SER A 171 4.34 2.00 18.56
C SER A 171 2.98 1.94 19.24
N ILE A 172 2.30 0.80 19.15
CA ILE A 172 0.99 0.57 19.76
C ILE A 172 1.09 -0.63 20.72
N PRO A 173 0.83 -0.45 22.03
CA PRO A 173 0.88 -1.54 22.99
C PRO A 173 -0.15 -2.63 22.69
N LEU A 174 0.29 -3.88 22.60
CA LEU A 174 -0.61 -5.01 22.36
C LEU A 174 -1.48 -5.28 23.60
N THR A 175 -2.78 -5.52 23.37
CA THR A 175 -3.72 -6.06 24.37
C THR A 175 -3.41 -7.51 24.70
N GLU A 176 -3.96 -8.05 25.79
CA GLU A 176 -3.76 -9.46 26.17
C GLU A 176 -4.24 -10.45 25.09
N GLU A 177 -5.36 -10.14 24.43
CA GLU A 177 -5.87 -10.94 23.31
C GLU A 177 -4.90 -10.92 22.12
N GLU A 178 -4.41 -9.74 21.73
CA GLU A 178 -3.44 -9.59 20.65
C GLU A 178 -2.11 -10.26 21.01
N ARG A 179 -1.64 -10.16 22.26
CA ARG A 179 -0.45 -10.86 22.75
C ARG A 179 -0.60 -12.38 22.65
N THR A 180 -1.80 -12.90 22.91
CA THR A 180 -2.09 -14.33 22.76
C THR A 180 -2.05 -14.72 21.28
N LEU A 181 -2.65 -13.90 20.41
CA LEU A 181 -2.62 -14.11 18.97
C LEU A 181 -1.19 -14.11 18.45
N VAL A 182 -0.36 -13.16 18.87
CA VAL A 182 1.00 -13.00 18.33
C VAL A 182 2.08 -13.65 19.20
N GLY A 183 1.71 -14.37 20.25
CA GLY A 183 2.66 -14.95 21.22
C GLY A 183 3.56 -16.03 20.62
N PHE A 184 3.20 -16.55 19.45
CA PHE A 184 4.04 -17.44 18.65
C PHE A 184 5.09 -16.71 17.81
N VAL A 185 4.83 -15.44 17.51
CA VAL A 185 5.73 -14.58 16.76
C VAL A 185 6.72 -14.03 17.78
N ARG A 186 7.80 -14.78 18.02
CA ARG A 186 9.00 -14.27 18.70
C ARG A 186 9.45 -12.96 18.01
N ASP A 187 10.30 -12.15 18.64
CA ASP A 187 10.78 -10.82 18.17
C ASP A 187 11.41 -10.78 16.75
N ASP A 188 11.40 -11.90 16.02
CA ASP A 188 12.11 -12.17 14.78
C ASP A 188 11.20 -12.34 13.56
N PHE A 189 10.19 -11.48 13.43
CA PHE A 189 9.42 -11.38 12.19
C PHE A 189 9.33 -9.96 11.66
N ILE A 190 9.03 -9.86 10.37
CA ILE A 190 8.58 -8.63 9.73
C ILE A 190 7.27 -8.93 9.02
N GLY A 191 6.29 -8.06 9.19
CA GLY A 191 5.04 -8.04 8.47
C GLY A 191 5.03 -6.94 7.41
N GLU A 192 4.39 -7.18 6.29
CA GLU A 192 4.11 -6.18 5.26
C GLU A 192 2.61 -6.17 4.96
N SER A 193 1.98 -5.01 5.06
CA SER A 193 0.56 -4.89 4.71
C SER A 193 0.34 -5.14 3.22
N THR A 194 -0.59 -6.04 2.89
CA THR A 194 -0.99 -6.32 1.49
C THR A 194 -2.08 -5.38 1.00
N ASN A 195 -2.81 -4.77 1.93
CA ASN A 195 -3.98 -3.95 1.65
C ASN A 195 -3.58 -2.52 1.26
N ASN A 196 -3.50 -2.23 -0.04
CA ASN A 196 -3.73 -0.88 -0.56
C ASN A 196 -5.23 -0.57 -0.72
N LEU A 197 -6.08 -1.60 -0.63
CA LEU A 197 -7.53 -1.47 -0.59
C LEU A 197 -7.98 -1.17 0.85
N ILE A 198 -9.05 -0.40 0.94
CA ILE A 198 -9.69 -0.07 2.22
C ILE A 198 -10.56 -1.27 2.58
N SER A 199 -10.11 -2.08 3.55
CA SER A 199 -10.87 -3.24 4.05
C SER A 199 -11.46 -2.95 5.43
N GLU A 200 -12.72 -3.32 5.64
CA GLU A 200 -13.42 -3.16 6.91
C GLU A 200 -12.89 -4.11 8.02
N ASN A 201 -12.31 -5.26 7.62
CA ASN A 201 -11.99 -6.37 8.51
C ASN A 201 -10.50 -6.46 8.87
N GLY A 202 -9.95 -5.43 9.51
CA GLY A 202 -8.56 -5.42 9.97
C GLY A 202 -7.53 -5.22 8.85
N ILE A 203 -6.28 -5.58 9.11
CA ILE A 203 -5.18 -5.42 8.15
C ILE A 203 -4.63 -6.78 7.76
N ASN A 204 -4.80 -7.11 6.48
CA ASN A 204 -4.09 -8.25 5.91
C ASN A 204 -2.62 -7.90 5.75
N ALA A 205 -1.77 -8.83 6.19
CA ALA A 205 -0.34 -8.73 6.09
C ALA A 205 0.26 -10.07 5.66
N ILE A 206 1.34 -9.99 4.88
CA ILE A 206 2.27 -11.10 4.70
C ILE A 206 3.30 -11.01 5.83
N ILE A 207 3.59 -12.14 6.44
CA ILE A 207 4.53 -12.29 7.55
C ILE A 207 5.72 -13.10 7.06
N TYR A 208 6.90 -12.56 7.32
CA TYR A 208 8.20 -13.17 7.05
C TYR A 208 8.80 -13.63 8.38
N THR A 209 9.12 -14.92 8.50
CA THR A 209 9.53 -15.55 9.77
C THR A 209 10.92 -16.20 9.72
N GLY A 210 11.52 -16.32 8.53
CA GLY A 210 12.91 -16.76 8.35
C GLY A 210 13.09 -18.28 8.38
N GLY A 211 12.01 -19.00 8.69
CA GLY A 211 11.93 -20.45 8.67
C GLY A 211 10.48 -20.90 8.87
N THR A 212 10.28 -22.21 8.95
CA THR A 212 8.94 -22.77 9.16
C THR A 212 8.46 -22.51 10.59
N VAL A 213 7.20 -22.06 10.70
CA VAL A 213 6.51 -21.82 11.97
C VAL A 213 5.26 -22.69 12.01
N GLU A 214 5.15 -23.51 13.05
CA GLU A 214 3.94 -24.28 13.34
C GLU A 214 2.98 -23.41 14.17
N ASN A 215 2.11 -22.68 13.48
CA ASN A 215 1.03 -21.94 14.14
C ASN A 215 -0.29 -22.01 13.36
N PRO A 216 -1.38 -22.50 13.96
CA PRO A 216 -2.67 -22.66 13.29
C PRO A 216 -3.40 -21.35 12.99
N GLN A 217 -2.96 -20.21 13.55
CA GLN A 217 -3.52 -18.89 13.27
C GLN A 217 -2.83 -18.20 12.09
N LEU A 218 -1.69 -18.72 11.64
CA LEU A 218 -1.05 -18.30 10.40
C LEU A 218 -1.59 -19.11 9.23
N ASN A 219 -1.93 -18.42 8.14
CA ASN A 219 -2.22 -19.09 6.87
C ASN A 219 -0.91 -19.32 6.14
N GLU A 220 -0.46 -20.57 6.03
CA GLU A 220 0.77 -20.88 5.29
C GLU A 220 0.62 -20.50 3.81
N ILE A 221 1.58 -19.72 3.31
CA ILE A 221 1.69 -19.39 1.89
C ILE A 221 2.82 -20.20 1.25
N HIS A 222 3.98 -20.23 1.90
CA HIS A 222 5.13 -21.06 1.54
C HIS A 222 6.04 -21.27 2.75
N GLY A 223 5.86 -22.37 3.49
CA GLY A 223 6.54 -22.62 4.76
C GLY A 223 8.06 -22.70 4.66
N GLU A 224 8.62 -23.21 3.55
CA GLU A 224 10.07 -23.27 3.32
C GLU A 224 10.71 -21.89 3.18
N SER A 225 9.96 -20.92 2.64
CA SER A 225 10.41 -19.52 2.52
C SER A 225 10.04 -18.68 3.77
N GLY A 226 9.44 -19.30 4.78
CA GLY A 226 8.95 -18.61 5.98
C GLY A 226 7.86 -17.58 5.68
N LEU A 227 7.03 -17.82 4.65
CA LEU A 227 5.98 -16.92 4.16
C LEU A 227 4.61 -17.34 4.65
N TYR A 228 3.96 -16.44 5.38
CA TYR A 228 2.64 -16.67 5.97
C TYR A 228 1.72 -15.46 5.76
N GLY A 229 0.41 -15.68 5.80
CA GLY A 229 -0.61 -14.64 5.80
C GLY A 229 -1.24 -14.50 7.17
N MET A 230 -1.45 -13.27 7.62
CA MET A 230 -2.15 -12.95 8.86
C MET A 230 -3.12 -11.80 8.64
N ASN A 231 -4.24 -11.81 9.36
CA ASN A 231 -5.12 -10.65 9.49
C ASN A 231 -4.99 -10.09 10.91
N LEU A 232 -4.42 -8.89 11.00
CA LEU A 232 -4.26 -8.16 12.25
C LEU A 232 -5.52 -7.34 12.54
N LYS A 233 -6.21 -7.69 13.61
CA LYS A 233 -7.43 -7.02 14.09
C LYS A 233 -7.11 -6.08 15.23
N ASP A 234 -6.43 -4.96 14.95
CA ASP A 234 -6.20 -3.88 15.91
C ASP A 234 -7.13 -2.70 15.58
N ASN A 235 -7.97 -2.30 16.55
CA ASN A 235 -8.95 -1.23 16.37
C ASN A 235 -8.30 0.15 16.23
N THR A 236 -7.21 0.41 16.95
CA THR A 236 -6.47 1.67 16.90
C THR A 236 -5.79 1.83 15.55
N LEU A 237 -5.15 0.78 15.06
CA LEU A 237 -4.52 0.78 13.75
C LEU A 237 -5.56 0.89 12.62
N ARG A 238 -6.73 0.25 12.78
CA ARG A 238 -7.86 0.43 11.86
C ARG A 238 -8.36 1.88 11.86
N GLY A 239 -8.62 2.46 13.03
CA GLY A 239 -9.09 3.84 13.17
C GLY A 239 -8.11 4.85 12.59
N TRP A 240 -6.81 4.68 12.83
CA TRP A 240 -5.77 5.50 12.22
C TRP A 240 -5.80 5.41 10.68
N ARG A 241 -5.95 4.20 10.12
CA ARG A 241 -6.11 4.02 8.66
C ARG A 241 -7.36 4.70 8.13
N GLU A 242 -8.49 4.58 8.82
CA GLU A 242 -9.75 5.23 8.46
C GLU A 242 -9.63 6.75 8.44
N LYS A 243 -9.01 7.36 9.46
CA LYS A 243 -8.75 8.80 9.51
C LYS A 243 -7.84 9.25 8.37
N MET A 244 -6.76 8.51 8.09
CA MET A 244 -5.91 8.77 6.91
C MET A 244 -6.68 8.67 5.58
N ASN A 245 -7.64 7.74 5.46
CA ASN A 245 -8.47 7.58 4.25
C ASN A 245 -9.42 8.76 4.03
N ARG A 246 -9.91 9.38 5.11
CA ARG A 246 -10.77 10.58 5.03
C ARG A 246 -10.01 11.80 4.51
N ILE A 247 -8.71 11.88 4.74
CA ILE A 247 -7.79 12.98 4.32
C ILE A 247 -6.93 12.53 3.11
N PRO A 248 -7.50 11.70 2.24
CA PRO A 248 -6.86 10.81 1.25
C PRO A 248 -5.32 10.68 1.28
N VAL A 249 -4.73 10.34 2.42
CA VAL A 249 -3.26 10.21 2.55
C VAL A 249 -2.78 9.04 1.69
N ILE A 250 -1.82 9.28 0.81
CA ILE A 250 -1.17 8.23 0.01
C ILE A 250 -0.30 7.41 0.95
N ARG A 251 -0.42 6.10 0.89
CA ARG A 251 0.49 5.19 1.60
C ARG A 251 1.11 4.26 0.57
N PHE A 252 2.42 4.33 0.45
CA PHE A 252 3.13 3.39 -0.40
C PHE A 252 3.26 2.07 0.33
N ARG A 253 3.77 2.04 1.57
CA ARG A 253 3.96 0.80 2.33
C ARG A 253 3.67 0.95 3.80
N GLN A 254 3.34 -0.18 4.42
CA GLN A 254 3.32 -0.34 5.86
C GLN A 254 4.04 -1.63 6.22
N PHE A 255 5.10 -1.51 7.02
CA PHE A 255 5.78 -2.64 7.64
C PHE A 255 5.41 -2.70 9.11
N LEU A 256 5.32 -3.92 9.64
CA LEU A 256 4.89 -4.18 11.00
C LEU A 256 5.88 -5.12 11.66
N ARG A 257 6.14 -4.94 12.95
CA ARG A 257 6.84 -5.95 13.76
C ARG A 257 6.43 -5.83 15.21
N ILE A 258 6.69 -6.86 15.99
CA ILE A 258 6.50 -6.80 17.44
C ILE A 258 7.85 -6.75 18.12
N ARG A 259 7.98 -5.85 19.09
CA ARG A 259 9.13 -5.74 19.99
C ARG A 259 8.61 -5.30 21.35
N ASN A 260 9.06 -5.96 22.43
CA ASN A 260 8.73 -5.58 23.82
C ASN A 260 7.22 -5.48 24.12
N ASN A 261 6.39 -6.32 23.49
CA ASN A 261 4.92 -6.29 23.55
C ASN A 261 4.24 -5.09 22.86
N ASP A 262 4.97 -4.33 22.07
CA ASP A 262 4.40 -3.26 21.25
C ASP A 262 4.41 -3.68 19.78
N LEU A 263 3.35 -3.30 19.06
CA LEU A 263 3.27 -3.35 17.61
C LEU A 263 3.91 -2.08 17.04
N HIS A 264 5.07 -2.25 16.42
CA HIS A 264 5.79 -1.20 15.71
C HIS A 264 5.31 -1.16 14.27
N ILE A 265 4.80 -0.03 13.82
CA ILE A 265 4.31 0.17 12.45
C ILE A 265 5.11 1.28 11.79
N LEU A 266 5.81 0.94 10.72
CA LEU A 266 6.51 1.88 9.86
C LEU A 266 5.70 2.13 8.59
N THR A 267 5.19 3.34 8.41
CA THR A 267 4.46 3.76 7.21
C THR A 267 5.34 4.61 6.31
N LEU A 268 5.42 4.24 5.03
CA LEU A 268 6.08 4.97 3.96
C LEU A 268 5.05 5.68 3.09
N LEU A 269 5.20 6.98 2.95
CA LEU A 269 4.27 7.87 2.21
C LEU A 269 5.03 9.06 1.61
N PRO A 270 4.43 9.92 0.75
CA PRO A 270 5.08 11.16 0.33
C PRO A 270 5.44 12.02 1.55
N TYR A 271 6.67 12.52 1.63
CA TYR A 271 7.14 13.31 2.78
C TYR A 271 6.28 14.55 3.03
N SER A 272 5.72 15.13 1.98
CA SER A 272 4.80 16.26 2.04
C SER A 272 3.43 15.95 2.67
N GLN A 273 3.16 14.70 3.07
CA GLN A 273 1.94 14.25 3.72
C GLN A 273 2.18 13.62 5.10
N THR A 274 3.42 13.62 5.61
CA THR A 274 3.73 13.05 6.94
C THR A 274 2.99 13.75 8.07
N ASP A 275 2.73 15.04 7.93
CA ASP A 275 1.96 15.82 8.90
C ASP A 275 0.51 15.36 8.99
N LEU A 276 -0.12 15.07 7.85
CA LEU A 276 -1.47 14.51 7.82
C LEU A 276 -1.51 13.13 8.48
N ALA A 277 -0.50 12.30 8.23
CA ALA A 277 -0.42 10.96 8.79
C ALA A 277 -0.30 10.96 10.33
N TYR A 278 0.63 11.73 10.91
CA TYR A 278 0.77 11.75 12.37
C TYR A 278 -0.36 12.53 13.07
N ARG A 279 -0.99 13.52 12.42
CA ARG A 279 -2.21 14.17 12.96
C ARG A 279 -3.35 13.17 13.06
N ALA A 280 -3.58 12.39 12.01
CA ALA A 280 -4.58 11.32 12.01
C ALA A 280 -4.28 10.28 13.11
N PHE A 281 -3.01 10.00 13.39
CA PHE A 281 -2.61 9.13 14.50
C PHE A 281 -2.99 9.72 15.86
N PHE A 282 -2.61 10.98 16.14
CA PHE A 282 -2.95 11.60 17.43
C PHE A 282 -4.46 11.78 17.64
N GLU A 283 -5.21 12.05 16.57
CA GLU A 283 -6.68 12.07 16.62
C GLU A 283 -7.25 10.70 17.02
N GLU A 284 -6.72 9.62 16.44
CA GLU A 284 -7.12 8.25 16.81
C GLU A 284 -6.73 7.92 18.26
N ILE A 285 -5.50 8.25 18.68
CA ILE A 285 -5.07 7.98 20.05
C ILE A 285 -5.93 8.74 21.06
N GLY A 286 -6.34 9.98 20.76
CA GLY A 286 -7.22 10.76 21.62
C GLY A 286 -8.65 10.19 21.74
N GLU A 287 -9.11 9.42 20.75
CA GLU A 287 -10.42 8.75 20.76
C GLU A 287 -10.35 7.31 21.30
N SER A 288 -9.20 6.66 21.14
CA SER A 288 -8.95 5.31 21.62
C SER A 288 -8.53 5.31 23.11
N ASN A 289 -8.85 4.25 23.84
CA ASN A 289 -8.33 4.07 25.22
C ASN A 289 -6.86 3.59 25.26
N ARG A 290 -6.08 3.73 24.17
CA ARG A 290 -4.67 3.32 24.09
C ARG A 290 -3.72 4.49 24.36
N ASN A 291 -3.80 5.06 25.56
CA ASN A 291 -3.03 6.24 25.98
C ASN A 291 -1.49 6.08 25.95
N ASN A 292 -1.00 4.85 25.82
CA ASN A 292 0.44 4.53 25.81
C ASN A 292 1.00 4.34 24.39
N ALA A 293 0.18 4.53 23.34
CA ALA A 293 0.68 4.51 21.98
C ALA A 293 1.55 5.75 21.70
N THR A 294 2.67 5.57 21.00
CA THR A 294 3.66 6.63 20.77
C THR A 294 3.90 6.85 19.28
N LEU A 295 4.19 8.10 18.94
CA LEU A 295 4.85 8.45 17.69
C LEU A 295 6.35 8.38 17.95
N ASP A 296 7.03 7.40 17.38
CA ASP A 296 8.44 7.16 17.65
C ASP A 296 9.31 8.15 16.88
N PHE A 297 9.04 8.31 15.59
CA PHE A 297 9.68 9.34 14.77
C PHE A 297 8.91 9.67 13.49
N VAL A 298 9.26 10.82 12.92
CA VAL A 298 8.89 11.25 11.57
C VAL A 298 10.15 11.77 10.88
N SER A 299 10.50 11.23 9.72
CA SER A 299 11.71 11.60 9.00
C SER A 299 11.53 11.48 7.49
N LYS A 300 12.50 12.02 6.72
CA LYS A 300 12.64 11.64 5.31
C LYS A 300 13.12 10.20 5.22
N TYR A 301 12.80 9.54 4.11
CA TYR A 301 13.26 8.18 3.84
C TYR A 301 14.78 8.08 3.94
N GLU A 302 15.23 7.16 4.77
CA GLU A 302 16.63 6.80 4.92
C GLU A 302 16.73 5.28 4.95
N ARG A 303 17.51 4.72 4.02
CA ARG A 303 17.66 3.27 3.88
C ARG A 303 18.24 2.62 5.15
N SER A 304 19.10 3.32 5.89
CA SER A 304 19.63 2.85 7.18
C SER A 304 18.54 2.59 8.20
N VAL A 305 17.58 3.52 8.35
CA VAL A 305 16.46 3.38 9.29
C VAL A 305 15.59 2.18 8.94
N ILE A 306 15.35 1.93 7.65
CA ILE A 306 14.61 0.76 7.18
C ILE A 306 15.33 -0.54 7.51
N LEU A 307 16.66 -0.57 7.41
CA LEU A 307 17.45 -1.77 7.72
C LEU A 307 17.44 -2.11 9.22
N GLU A 308 17.27 -1.09 10.07
CA GLU A 308 17.15 -1.23 11.54
C GLU A 308 15.73 -1.59 12.00
N PHE A 309 14.73 -1.38 11.14
CA PHE A 309 13.34 -1.73 11.42
C PHE A 309 13.21 -3.20 11.76
#